data_AF-A0A183DA97-F1
#
_entry.id   AF-A0A183DA97-F1
#
_cell.length_a   1.000
_cell.length_b   1.000
_cell.length_c   1.000
_cell.angle_alpha   90.00
_cell.angle_beta   90.00
_cell.angle_gamma   90.00
#
_symmetry.space_group_name_H-M   'P 1'
#
loop_
_entity.id
_entity.type
_entity.pdbx_description
1 polymer ?
#
loop_
_entity_poly.entity_id
_entity_poly.type
_entity_poly.pdbx_seq_one_letter_code
_entity_poly.pdbx_strand_id
1 'polypeptide(L)'
;MNSEQLGGMAIILKGLSAAKEQFQLHGRQYVRRILLLITSGVNRGNAVHAAEDLRERLDVDFFVLAVNSTREARMTLNRLVGDQFIQERVIFIPGANKLQGSELVKVGKALCGHTEIAAATIRPPPELATHRTTKREVGLDDRIHRHVLFDKLLFSSSLGLLKRQTIGVTIRH
;
A
#
# COMPACT_ATOMS: atom_id res chain seq x y z
N MET A 1 -11.32 -21.72 -15.57
CA MET A 1 -11.88 -20.41 -15.16
C MET A 1 -11.02 -19.35 -15.82
N ASN A 2 -11.47 -18.82 -16.95
CA ASN A 2 -10.75 -17.78 -17.70
C ASN A 2 -11.15 -16.42 -17.13
N SER A 3 -10.25 -15.82 -16.35
CA SER A 3 -10.35 -14.39 -16.04
C SER A 3 -10.25 -13.65 -17.36
N GLU A 4 -11.30 -12.93 -17.75
CA GLU A 4 -11.23 -12.01 -18.88
C GLU A 4 -10.03 -11.07 -18.66
N GLN A 5 -9.05 -11.13 -19.56
CA GLN A 5 -8.02 -10.10 -19.65
C GLN A 5 -8.74 -8.84 -20.11
N LEU A 6 -8.99 -7.93 -19.18
CA LEU A 6 -9.50 -6.60 -19.49
C LEU A 6 -8.40 -5.83 -20.22
N GLY A 7 -8.31 -6.05 -21.54
CA GLY A 7 -7.29 -5.47 -22.41
C GLY A 7 -7.18 -3.96 -22.21
N GLY A 8 -6.18 -3.56 -21.42
CA GLY A 8 -5.99 -2.17 -21.01
C GLY A 8 -4.58 -1.93 -20.50
N MET A 9 -3.99 -0.80 -20.89
CA MET A 9 -2.73 -0.37 -20.30
C MET A 9 -3.00 0.30 -18.95
N ALA A 10 -2.36 -0.21 -17.91
CA ALA A 10 -2.38 0.35 -16.56
C ALA A 10 -2.06 1.86 -16.56
N ILE A 11 -2.71 2.60 -15.66
CA ILE A 11 -2.45 4.03 -15.40
C ILE A 11 -2.11 4.20 -13.92
N ILE A 12 -0.82 4.10 -13.57
CA ILE A 12 -0.29 4.26 -12.21
C ILE A 12 -0.72 5.61 -11.62
N LEU A 13 -0.70 6.67 -12.41
CA LEU A 13 -1.10 8.01 -12.00
C LEU A 13 -2.51 8.05 -11.36
N LYS A 14 -3.47 7.29 -11.91
CA LYS A 14 -4.83 7.23 -11.35
C LYS A 14 -4.85 6.52 -10.00
N GLY A 15 -4.10 5.42 -9.87
CA GLY A 15 -3.95 4.69 -8.62
C GLY A 15 -3.31 5.54 -7.52
N LEU A 16 -2.27 6.31 -7.86
CA LEU A 16 -1.62 7.23 -6.91
C LEU A 16 -2.53 8.40 -6.52
N SER A 17 -3.27 8.96 -7.48
CA SER A 17 -4.23 10.04 -7.21
C SER A 17 -5.33 9.58 -6.25
N ALA A 18 -5.86 8.38 -6.46
CA ALA A 18 -6.85 7.79 -5.57
C ALA A 18 -6.25 7.50 -4.17
N ALA A 19 -5.03 6.98 -4.10
CA ALA A 19 -4.35 6.77 -2.81
C ALA A 19 -4.13 8.07 -2.05
N LYS A 20 -3.75 9.15 -2.76
CA LYS A 20 -3.61 10.50 -2.19
C LYS A 20 -4.92 10.96 -1.57
N GLU A 21 -6.02 10.87 -2.32
CA GLU A 21 -7.35 11.22 -1.83
C GLU A 21 -7.74 10.40 -0.59
N GLN A 22 -7.48 9.08 -0.60
CA GLN A 22 -7.76 8.21 0.54
C GLN A 22 -6.95 8.61 1.79
N PHE A 23 -5.67 8.95 1.66
CA PHE A 23 -4.87 9.42 2.80
C PHE A 23 -5.32 10.80 3.29
N GLN A 24 -5.80 11.67 2.41
CA GLN A 24 -6.32 12.98 2.80
C GLN A 24 -7.67 12.88 3.53
N LEU A 25 -8.59 12.06 3.03
CA LEU A 25 -9.93 11.92 3.60
C LEU A 25 -9.99 11.02 4.84
N HIS A 26 -9.14 9.98 4.88
CA HIS A 26 -9.23 8.93 5.89
C HIS A 26 -7.91 8.66 6.61
N GLY A 27 -6.87 9.45 6.36
CA GLY A 27 -5.60 9.35 7.04
C GLY A 27 -5.73 9.65 8.52
N ARG A 28 -5.18 8.76 9.36
CA ARG A 28 -5.04 9.05 10.80
C ARG A 28 -3.83 9.94 11.05
N GLN A 29 -3.96 10.88 11.97
CA GLN A 29 -2.83 11.68 12.45
C GLN A 29 -1.91 10.82 13.32
N TYR A 30 -0.60 11.13 13.30
CA TYR A 30 0.44 10.46 14.09
C TYR A 30 0.54 8.94 13.85
N VAL A 31 0.01 8.47 12.73
CA VAL A 31 0.08 7.09 12.28
C VAL A 31 0.81 7.06 10.96
N ARG A 32 1.80 6.18 10.88
CA ARG A 32 2.58 5.97 9.66
C ARG A 32 1.68 5.51 8.51
N ARG A 33 1.83 6.15 7.36
CA ARG A 33 1.09 5.87 6.13
C ARG A 33 1.95 5.03 5.20
N ILE A 34 1.44 3.88 4.80
CA ILE A 34 2.17 2.94 3.94
C ILE A 34 1.37 2.75 2.66
N LEU A 35 2.03 2.94 1.52
CA LEU A 35 1.49 2.63 0.20
C LEU A 35 2.27 1.48 -0.41
N LEU A 36 1.57 0.41 -0.82
CA LEU A 36 2.15 -0.69 -1.59
C LEU A 36 1.56 -0.69 -3.00
N LEU A 37 2.38 -0.39 -4.00
CA LEU A 37 2.02 -0.50 -5.42
C LEU A 37 2.43 -1.88 -5.95
N ILE A 38 1.47 -2.62 -6.48
CA ILE A 38 1.70 -3.92 -7.12
C ILE A 38 1.48 -3.78 -8.61
N THR A 39 2.52 -3.98 -9.41
CA THR A 39 2.48 -3.74 -10.88
C THR A 39 3.59 -4.48 -11.62
N SER A 40 3.40 -4.73 -12.92
CA SER A 40 4.49 -5.13 -13.84
C SER A 40 5.34 -3.94 -14.31
N GLY A 41 4.89 -2.72 -14.05
CA GLY A 41 5.55 -1.47 -14.44
C GLY A 41 5.30 -1.02 -15.89
N VAL A 42 4.53 -1.79 -16.66
CA VAL A 42 4.00 -1.32 -17.95
C VAL A 42 2.88 -0.33 -17.65
N ASN A 43 3.07 0.95 -17.98
CA ASN A 43 2.16 2.02 -17.57
C ASN A 43 2.06 3.12 -18.62
N ARG A 44 0.89 3.77 -18.69
CA ARG A 44 0.64 4.99 -19.47
C ARG A 44 0.78 6.25 -18.61
N GLY A 45 1.50 7.24 -19.13
CA GLY A 45 1.67 8.55 -18.49
C GLY A 45 2.78 8.60 -17.44
N ASN A 46 3.06 9.81 -16.94
CA ASN A 46 4.08 10.06 -15.94
C ASN A 46 3.46 10.12 -14.54
N ALA A 47 3.88 9.24 -13.65
CA ALA A 47 3.40 9.16 -12.27
C ALA A 47 4.41 9.71 -11.24
N VAL A 48 5.57 10.22 -11.68
CA VAL A 48 6.66 10.65 -10.78
C VAL A 48 6.20 11.76 -9.85
N HIS A 49 5.59 12.83 -10.36
CA HIS A 49 5.10 13.92 -9.51
C HIS A 49 4.00 13.50 -8.53
N ALA A 50 3.13 12.57 -8.93
CA ALA A 50 2.12 12.03 -8.02
C ALA A 50 2.76 11.16 -6.91
N ALA A 51 3.85 10.46 -7.21
CA ALA A 51 4.62 9.70 -6.24
C ALA A 51 5.39 10.63 -5.28
N GLU A 52 6.01 11.70 -5.80
CA GLU A 52 6.66 12.75 -5.00
C GLU A 52 5.67 13.39 -4.03
N ASP A 53 4.48 13.79 -4.50
CA ASP A 53 3.42 14.34 -3.65
C ASP A 53 3.06 13.42 -2.48
N LEU A 54 2.94 12.11 -2.72
CA LEU A 54 2.66 11.13 -1.67
C LEU A 54 3.80 11.03 -0.66
N ARG A 55 5.04 10.92 -1.14
CA ARG A 55 6.23 10.78 -0.30
C ARG A 55 6.49 12.03 0.54
N GLU A 56 6.50 13.19 -0.11
CA GLU A 56 7.05 14.43 0.46
C GLU A 56 5.98 15.28 1.14
N ARG A 57 4.75 15.32 0.60
CA ARG A 57 3.67 16.15 1.17
C ARG A 57 2.79 15.39 2.15
N LEU A 58 2.64 14.09 1.96
CA LEU A 58 1.78 13.26 2.80
C LEU A 58 2.56 12.29 3.70
N ASP A 59 3.89 12.34 3.69
CA ASP A 59 4.76 11.49 4.52
C ASP A 59 4.37 10.01 4.40
N VAL A 60 4.17 9.56 3.16
CA VAL A 60 3.78 8.18 2.83
C VAL A 60 5.02 7.37 2.51
N ASP A 61 5.22 6.27 3.22
CA ASP A 61 6.21 5.28 2.82
C ASP A 61 5.71 4.49 1.62
N PHE A 62 6.33 4.79 0.48
CA PHE A 62 5.98 4.20 -0.79
C PHE A 62 6.87 2.98 -1.09
N PHE A 63 6.23 1.80 -1.12
CA PHE A 63 6.80 0.52 -1.54
C PHE A 63 6.24 0.08 -2.91
N VAL A 64 7.07 -0.63 -3.67
CA VAL A 64 6.69 -1.23 -4.95
C VAL A 64 6.99 -2.71 -4.94
N LEU A 65 5.98 -3.52 -5.26
CA LEU A 65 6.11 -4.93 -5.61
C LEU A 65 6.02 -5.06 -7.14
N ALA A 66 7.18 -5.18 -7.77
CA ALA A 66 7.33 -5.33 -9.21
C ALA A 66 7.16 -6.80 -9.62
N VAL A 67 6.05 -7.14 -10.26
CA VAL A 67 5.70 -8.52 -10.63
C VAL A 67 5.95 -8.74 -12.12
N ASN A 68 6.86 -9.66 -12.46
CA ASN A 68 7.20 -9.97 -13.86
C ASN A 68 7.54 -8.70 -14.69
N SER A 69 8.33 -7.81 -14.08
CA SER A 69 8.69 -6.51 -14.67
C SER A 69 9.95 -6.57 -15.54
N THR A 70 9.95 -5.87 -16.67
CA THR A 70 11.15 -5.75 -17.53
C THR A 70 12.21 -4.86 -16.87
N ARG A 71 13.41 -4.78 -17.46
CA ARG A 71 14.47 -3.88 -16.95
C ARG A 71 14.06 -2.41 -17.06
N GLU A 72 13.42 -2.04 -18.17
CA GLU A 72 12.97 -0.69 -18.49
C GLU A 72 11.84 -0.25 -17.55
N ALA A 73 10.88 -1.14 -17.31
CA ALA A 73 9.81 -0.94 -16.36
C ALA A 73 10.35 -0.75 -14.93
N ARG A 74 11.34 -1.56 -14.51
CA ARG A 74 12.01 -1.40 -13.21
C ARG A 74 12.68 -0.05 -13.04
N MET A 75 13.36 0.48 -14.06
CA MET A 75 13.95 1.82 -14.00
C MET A 75 12.89 2.91 -13.76
N THR A 76 11.71 2.74 -14.36
CA THR A 76 10.58 3.66 -14.15
C THR A 76 10.02 3.54 -12.73
N LEU A 77 9.86 2.32 -12.22
CA LEU A 77 9.36 2.08 -10.85
C LEU A 77 10.32 2.61 -9.77
N ASN A 78 11.63 2.49 -10.00
CA ASN A 78 12.65 3.03 -9.10
C ASN A 78 12.48 4.54 -8.90
N ARG A 79 12.19 5.29 -9.99
CA ARG A 79 11.95 6.74 -9.93
C ARG A 79 10.72 7.13 -9.09
N LEU A 80 9.72 6.26 -8.97
CA LEU A 80 8.54 6.54 -8.15
C LEU A 80 8.90 6.51 -6.65
N VAL A 81 9.76 5.58 -6.27
CA VAL A 81 10.16 5.34 -4.88
C VAL A 81 11.18 6.36 -4.39
N GLY A 82 12.04 6.87 -5.27
CA GLY A 82 13.14 7.78 -4.94
C GLY A 82 14.46 7.02 -4.79
N ASP A 83 15.54 7.59 -5.36
CA ASP A 83 16.81 6.88 -5.57
C ASP A 83 17.43 6.33 -4.29
N GLN A 84 17.28 7.05 -3.18
CA GLN A 84 17.80 6.67 -1.87
C GLN A 84 17.11 5.45 -1.26
N PHE A 85 15.89 5.10 -1.70
CA PHE A 85 15.08 4.04 -1.10
C PHE A 85 14.90 2.80 -1.99
N ILE A 86 15.52 2.78 -3.18
CA ILE A 86 15.32 1.72 -4.18
C ILE A 86 15.61 0.33 -3.59
N GLN A 87 16.74 0.18 -2.90
CA GLN A 87 17.20 -1.13 -2.40
C GLN A 87 16.26 -1.72 -1.34
N GLU A 88 15.56 -0.86 -0.62
CA GLU A 88 14.75 -1.22 0.55
C GLU A 88 13.26 -1.37 0.22
N ARG A 89 12.78 -0.58 -0.76
CA ARG A 89 11.35 -0.40 -1.01
C ARG A 89 10.87 -0.91 -2.37
N VAL A 90 11.78 -1.31 -3.27
CA VAL A 90 11.43 -1.97 -4.54
C VAL A 90 11.73 -3.47 -4.46
N ILE A 91 10.67 -4.27 -4.46
CA ILE A 91 10.74 -5.73 -4.33
C ILE A 91 10.35 -6.33 -5.68
N PHE A 92 11.27 -7.06 -6.29
CA PHE A 92 11.02 -7.74 -7.54
C PHE A 92 10.66 -9.20 -7.31
N ILE A 93 9.56 -9.64 -7.91
CA ILE A 93 9.19 -11.05 -8.00
C ILE A 93 8.98 -11.45 -9.47
N PRO A 94 9.44 -12.64 -9.89
CA PRO A 94 9.35 -13.05 -11.29
C PRO A 94 7.93 -13.39 -11.74
N GLY A 95 6.99 -13.61 -10.80
CA GLY A 95 5.58 -13.88 -11.11
C GLY A 95 4.71 -13.91 -9.86
N ALA A 96 3.40 -13.69 -10.02
CA ALA A 96 2.46 -13.64 -8.91
C ALA A 96 2.38 -14.96 -8.14
N ASN A 97 2.53 -16.10 -8.83
CA ASN A 97 2.61 -17.44 -8.23
C ASN A 97 3.86 -17.66 -7.37
N LYS A 98 4.82 -16.73 -7.39
CA LYS A 98 6.02 -16.76 -6.55
C LYS A 98 5.89 -15.90 -5.30
N LEU A 99 4.74 -15.24 -5.07
CA LEU A 99 4.44 -14.52 -3.84
C LEU A 99 4.08 -15.50 -2.70
N GLN A 100 5.03 -16.35 -2.33
CA GLN A 100 4.91 -17.34 -1.28
C GLN A 100 6.27 -17.61 -0.64
N GLY A 101 6.28 -18.18 0.57
CA GLY A 101 7.51 -18.53 1.26
C GLY A 101 8.45 -17.34 1.46
N SER A 102 9.67 -17.45 0.93
CA SER A 102 10.74 -16.46 1.11
C SER A 102 10.40 -15.08 0.54
N GLU A 103 9.70 -14.98 -0.60
CA GLU A 103 9.34 -13.70 -1.19
C GLU A 103 8.32 -12.94 -0.35
N LEU A 104 7.34 -13.65 0.22
CA LEU A 104 6.38 -13.04 1.15
C LEU A 104 7.07 -12.55 2.42
N VAL A 105 8.06 -13.29 2.92
CA VAL A 105 8.87 -12.88 4.08
C VAL A 105 9.66 -11.60 3.77
N LYS A 106 10.23 -11.47 2.56
CA LYS A 106 10.92 -10.22 2.13
C LYS A 106 9.97 -9.03 2.13
N VAL A 107 8.75 -9.19 1.58
CA VAL A 107 7.71 -8.14 1.62
C VAL A 107 7.38 -7.75 3.06
N GLY A 108 7.15 -8.73 3.93
CA GLY A 108 6.90 -8.49 5.35
C GLY A 108 8.04 -7.72 6.02
N LYS A 109 9.30 -8.11 5.77
CA LYS A 109 10.49 -7.42 6.31
C LYS A 109 10.62 -6.00 5.78
N ALA A 110 10.37 -5.75 4.50
CA ALA A 110 10.43 -4.40 3.94
C ALA A 110 9.37 -3.48 4.57
N LEU A 111 8.12 -3.95 4.64
CA LEU A 111 7.00 -3.17 5.19
C LEU A 111 7.09 -2.97 6.70
N CYS A 112 7.69 -3.92 7.42
CA CYS A 112 7.75 -3.89 8.88
C CYS A 112 9.10 -3.49 9.48
N GLY A 113 10.19 -3.60 8.73
CA GLY A 113 11.55 -3.37 9.20
C GLY A 113 11.94 -1.90 9.32
N HIS A 114 11.23 -1.00 8.63
CA HIS A 114 11.52 0.44 8.66
C HIS A 114 11.02 1.13 9.92
N THR A 115 10.75 0.44 11.03
CA THR A 115 10.31 1.09 12.27
C THR A 115 11.40 1.98 12.85
N GLU A 116 11.39 3.27 12.51
CA GLU A 116 11.79 4.25 13.51
C GLU A 116 10.80 4.11 14.65
N ILE A 117 11.33 3.74 15.81
CA ILE A 117 10.62 3.88 17.07
C ILE A 117 10.44 5.39 17.20
N ALA A 118 9.31 5.92 16.70
CA ALA A 118 8.85 7.21 17.17
C ALA A 118 8.91 7.09 18.69
N ALA A 119 9.79 7.87 19.32
CA ALA A 119 9.96 7.90 20.76
C ALA A 119 8.62 8.35 21.34
N ALA A 120 7.73 7.38 21.51
CA ALA A 120 6.40 7.59 22.01
C ALA A 120 6.64 7.94 23.47
N THR A 121 6.65 9.25 23.76
CA THR A 121 6.47 9.77 25.10
C THR A 121 5.02 9.45 25.47
N ILE A 122 4.77 8.16 25.75
CA ILE A 122 3.47 7.65 26.18
C ILE A 122 3.30 8.19 27.59
N ARG A 123 2.61 9.31 27.71
CA ARG A 123 1.86 9.58 28.93
C ARG A 123 0.77 8.51 29.00
N PRO A 124 0.73 7.65 30.04
CA PRO A 124 -0.36 6.70 30.19
C PRO A 124 -1.68 7.48 30.28
N PRO A 125 -2.71 7.12 29.50
CA PRO A 125 -4.05 7.66 29.70
C PRO A 125 -4.55 7.27 31.10
N PRO A 126 -5.18 8.19 31.86
CA PRO A 126 -5.83 7.83 33.10
C PRO A 126 -6.94 6.81 32.86
N GLU A 127 -7.04 5.89 33.81
CA GLU A 127 -7.77 4.63 33.81
C GLU A 127 -9.28 4.70 33.56
N LEU A 128 -9.77 3.57 33.01
CA LEU A 128 -11.11 2.99 33.07
C LEU A 128 -12.32 3.75 32.48
N ALA A 129 -12.71 3.33 31.28
CA ALA A 129 -14.12 3.09 30.97
C ALA A 129 -14.25 1.80 30.14
N THR A 130 -14.85 0.78 30.76
CA THR A 130 -15.20 -0.52 30.17
C THR A 130 -16.28 -0.34 29.10
N HIS A 131 -15.89 -0.03 27.87
CA HIS A 131 -16.81 0.03 26.73
C HIS A 131 -17.04 -1.38 26.14
N ARG A 132 -18.18 -1.96 26.53
CA ARG A 132 -18.77 -3.17 25.94
C ARG A 132 -19.30 -2.84 24.54
N THR A 133 -18.72 -3.39 23.48
CA THR A 133 -19.24 -3.22 22.11
C THR A 133 -20.19 -4.36 21.76
N THR A 134 -21.45 -4.06 21.44
CA THR A 134 -22.40 -4.98 20.79
C THR A 134 -22.19 -4.95 19.28
N LYS A 135 -21.93 -6.11 18.68
CA LYS A 135 -21.84 -6.32 17.22
C LYS A 135 -23.25 -6.22 16.63
N ARG A 136 -23.55 -5.18 15.84
CA ARG A 136 -24.75 -5.17 14.98
C ARG A 136 -24.38 -5.81 13.64
N GLU A 137 -24.99 -6.94 13.32
CA GLU A 137 -25.09 -7.44 11.96
C GLU A 137 -26.04 -6.51 11.18
N VAL A 138 -25.63 -6.09 9.99
CA VAL A 138 -26.50 -5.41 9.03
C VAL A 138 -26.39 -6.17 7.71
N GLY A 139 -27.54 -6.69 7.26
CA GLY A 139 -27.72 -7.39 6.00
C GLY A 139 -27.66 -6.45 4.78
N LEU A 140 -27.61 -7.11 3.61
CA LEU A 140 -27.30 -6.59 2.27
C LEU A 140 -28.13 -5.39 1.80
N ASP A 141 -27.52 -4.49 1.02
CA ASP A 141 -28.09 -4.09 -0.27
C ASP A 141 -27.03 -3.59 -1.28
N ASP A 142 -27.32 -3.88 -2.54
CA ASP A 142 -26.47 -3.88 -3.73
C ASP A 142 -26.38 -2.48 -4.38
N ARG A 143 -25.17 -1.97 -4.65
CA ARG A 143 -24.95 -0.92 -5.67
C ARG A 143 -23.61 -1.13 -6.40
N ILE A 144 -23.72 -1.62 -7.62
CA ILE A 144 -22.64 -1.76 -8.60
C ILE A 144 -22.01 -0.39 -8.87
N HIS A 145 -20.75 -0.21 -8.46
CA HIS A 145 -19.84 0.84 -8.96
C HIS A 145 -18.53 0.19 -9.40
N ARG A 146 -18.06 0.57 -10.59
CA ARG A 146 -16.97 -0.05 -11.35
C ARG A 146 -15.72 -0.28 -10.48
N HIS A 147 -15.25 -1.53 -10.47
CA HIS A 147 -14.16 -2.02 -9.64
C HIS A 147 -12.79 -1.42 -10.02
N VAL A 148 -12.27 -0.52 -9.20
CA VAL A 148 -10.85 -0.55 -8.81
C VAL A 148 -10.83 -1.37 -7.53
N LEU A 149 -10.28 -2.58 -7.57
CA LEU A 149 -10.23 -3.44 -6.39
C LEU A 149 -9.23 -2.87 -5.38
N PHE A 150 -9.74 -2.07 -4.44
CA PHE A 150 -9.00 -1.61 -3.27
C PHE A 150 -9.14 -2.65 -2.16
N ASP A 151 -8.21 -3.61 -2.10
CA ASP A 151 -8.09 -4.43 -0.90
C ASP A 151 -7.39 -3.60 0.19
N LYS A 152 -8.15 -3.22 1.22
CA LYS A 152 -7.59 -2.80 2.50
C LYS A 152 -6.94 -4.02 3.15
N LEU A 153 -5.67 -4.28 2.82
CA LEU A 153 -4.86 -5.23 3.55
C LEU A 153 -4.50 -4.63 4.92
N LEU A 154 -5.37 -4.87 5.90
CA LEU A 154 -5.09 -4.63 7.31
C LEU A 154 -4.19 -5.76 7.82
N PHE A 155 -2.88 -5.52 7.83
CA PHE A 155 -1.97 -6.35 8.61
C PHE A 155 -2.10 -5.95 10.09
N SER A 156 -2.79 -6.77 10.87
CA SER A 156 -2.78 -6.66 12.33
C SER A 156 -1.50 -7.32 12.85
N SER A 157 -0.50 -6.52 13.22
CA SER A 157 0.62 -7.04 13.99
C SER A 157 0.16 -7.22 15.44
N SER A 158 -0.03 -8.47 15.84
CA SER A 158 -0.21 -8.89 17.22
C SER A 158 1.12 -8.76 17.98
N LEU A 159 1.53 -7.53 18.24
CA LEU A 159 2.44 -7.13 19.32
C LEU A 159 2.10 -5.65 19.56
N GLY A 160 1.68 -5.32 20.78
CA GLY A 160 1.15 -4.00 21.12
C GLY A 160 2.09 -2.85 20.72
N LEU A 161 1.49 -1.70 20.40
CA LEU A 161 2.07 -0.34 20.27
C LEU A 161 2.38 0.26 18.88
N LEU A 162 2.07 -0.34 17.73
CA LEU A 162 2.12 0.40 16.44
C LEU A 162 0.79 0.39 15.68
N LYS A 163 0.11 1.54 15.67
CA LYS A 163 -0.99 1.78 14.72
C LYS A 163 -0.37 2.08 13.34
N ARG A 164 -0.82 1.39 12.30
CA ARG A 164 -0.40 1.59 10.90
C ARG A 164 -1.62 1.70 10.00
N GLN A 165 -1.50 2.47 8.91
CA GLN A 165 -2.53 2.53 7.87
C GLN A 165 -1.89 2.17 6.53
N THR A 166 -2.37 1.08 5.93
CA THR A 166 -1.87 0.55 4.66
C THR A 166 -2.92 0.69 3.57
N ILE A 167 -2.51 1.20 2.41
CA ILE A 167 -3.30 1.17 1.18
C ILE A 167 -2.58 0.30 0.16
N GLY A 168 -3.25 -0.75 -0.31
CA GLY A 168 -2.79 -1.58 -1.41
C GLY A 168 -3.36 -1.05 -2.74
N VAL A 169 -2.50 -0.71 -3.68
CA VAL A 169 -2.90 -0.38 -5.05
C VAL A 169 -2.40 -1.50 -5.96
N THR A 170 -3.33 -2.34 -6.42
CA THR A 170 -3.03 -3.36 -7.43
C THR A 170 -3.51 -2.85 -8.77
N ILE A 171 -2.62 -2.82 -9.76
CA ILE A 171 -3.00 -2.45 -11.12
C ILE A 171 -2.80 -3.68 -12.00
N ARG A 172 -3.92 -4.23 -12.47
CA ARG A 172 -3.96 -5.39 -13.37
C ARG A 172 -4.09 -4.93 -14.83
N HIS A 173 -3.55 -5.76 -15.72
CA HIS A 173 -3.68 -5.67 -17.16
C HIS A 173 -4.65 -6.73 -17.67
#